data_AF-A0A8C2UZU7-F1
#
_entry.id   AF-A0A8C2UZU7-F1
#
_cell.length_a   1.000
_cell.length_b   1.000
_cell.length_c   1.000
_cell.angle_alpha   90.00
_cell.angle_beta   90.00
_cell.angle_gamma   90.00
#
_symmetry.space_group_name_H-M   'P 1'
#
loop_
_entity.id
_entity.type
_entity.pdbx_description
1 polymer ?
#
loop_
_entity_poly.entity_id
_entity_poly.type
_entity_poly.pdbx_seq_one_letter_code
_entity_poly.pdbx_strand_id
1 'polypeptide(L)'
;MADPRDLCPHLDSVGEVTKEDLLLKSKGTCQSCGVVGPNLWACLQAACPYVGCGESFADHSTLHAQAKKHNLTVNLTTFRVWCYACEREVFLDQRRAAPPSAPLKFPEQGSPLPSHPLKAVPVAVADEGESESEDDDLKPRGLTGMKNLGNSCYMNAALQALSNCPPLTQFFLECGGLVRTDKKPALCKSYQKLVSEVWHKK
;
A
#
# COMPACT_ATOMS: atom_id res chain seq x y z
N MET A 1 0.55 3.46 16.62
CA MET A 1 1.46 2.39 17.06
C MET A 1 0.84 1.08 16.59
N ALA A 2 1.53 0.28 15.78
CA ALA A 2 0.99 -1.01 15.33
C ALA A 2 0.90 -1.99 16.52
N ASP A 3 -0.21 -2.69 16.65
CA ASP A 3 -0.41 -3.68 17.70
C ASP A 3 0.60 -4.84 17.49
N PRO A 4 1.39 -5.25 18.50
CA PRO A 4 2.29 -6.40 18.39
C PRO A 4 1.57 -7.71 18.01
N ARG A 5 0.23 -7.76 18.07
CA ARG A 5 -0.61 -8.88 17.60
C ARG A 5 -0.80 -8.95 16.08
N ASP A 6 -0.42 -7.91 15.32
CA ASP A 6 -0.53 -7.90 13.85
C ASP A 6 0.67 -8.56 13.14
N LEU A 7 1.72 -8.90 13.88
CA LEU A 7 2.89 -9.57 13.33
C LEU A 7 2.54 -11.01 12.94
N CYS A 8 2.93 -11.41 11.74
CA CYS A 8 2.77 -12.78 11.31
C CYS A 8 3.85 -13.64 12.00
N PRO A 9 3.48 -14.66 12.82
CA PRO A 9 4.44 -15.50 13.51
C PRO A 9 5.29 -16.34 12.55
N HIS A 10 4.86 -16.46 11.29
CA HIS A 10 5.61 -17.17 10.26
C HIS A 10 6.77 -16.33 9.70
N LEU A 11 6.86 -15.03 10.00
CA LEU A 11 8.00 -14.20 9.54
C LEU A 11 9.36 -14.71 10.05
N ASP A 12 9.38 -15.42 11.18
CA ASP A 12 10.61 -16.04 11.70
C ASP A 12 11.12 -17.20 10.85
N SER A 13 10.26 -17.77 9.98
CA SER A 13 10.63 -18.84 9.04
C SER A 13 11.31 -18.32 7.76
N VAL A 14 11.32 -17.00 7.57
CA VAL A 14 11.98 -16.37 6.42
C VAL A 14 13.49 -16.50 6.59
N GLY A 15 14.15 -17.15 5.63
CA GLY A 15 15.61 -17.23 5.60
C GLY A 15 16.25 -15.89 5.27
N GLU A 16 17.59 -15.83 5.27
CA GLU A 16 18.29 -14.70 4.65
C GLU A 16 17.99 -14.67 3.15
N VAL A 17 17.16 -13.73 2.73
CA VAL A 17 16.85 -13.49 1.32
C VAL A 17 17.92 -12.56 0.75
N THR A 18 18.89 -13.15 0.03
CA THR A 18 19.93 -12.37 -0.63
C THR A 18 19.42 -11.81 -1.95
N LYS A 19 20.06 -10.73 -2.43
CA LYS A 19 19.75 -10.15 -3.73
C LYS A 19 19.96 -11.17 -4.86
N GLU A 20 20.99 -12.00 -4.71
CA GLU A 20 21.37 -13.06 -5.65
C GLU A 20 20.29 -14.15 -5.73
N ASP A 21 19.70 -14.53 -4.59
CA ASP A 21 18.59 -15.51 -4.55
C ASP A 21 17.32 -14.96 -5.23
N LEU A 22 16.98 -13.69 -4.96
CA LEU A 22 15.86 -13.03 -5.65
C LEU A 22 16.10 -12.90 -7.16
N LEU A 23 17.32 -12.60 -7.59
CA LEU A 23 17.70 -12.56 -9.00
C LEU A 23 17.63 -13.93 -9.67
N LEU A 24 17.94 -15.01 -8.94
CA LEU A 24 17.79 -16.36 -9.44
C LEU A 24 16.31 -16.72 -9.62
N LYS A 25 15.49 -16.40 -8.62
CA LYS A 25 14.03 -16.62 -8.64
C LYS A 25 13.32 -15.75 -9.68
N SER A 26 13.85 -14.57 -9.98
CA SER A 26 13.26 -13.64 -10.95
C SER A 26 13.44 -14.07 -12.42
N LYS A 27 14.10 -15.20 -12.70
CA LYS A 27 14.23 -15.76 -14.06
C LYS A 27 12.89 -16.21 -14.68
N GLY A 28 11.78 -16.05 -13.97
CA GLY A 28 10.52 -15.64 -14.60
C GLY A 28 9.64 -16.75 -15.14
N THR A 29 9.83 -18.00 -14.70
CA THR A 29 8.94 -19.13 -15.02
C THR A 29 8.46 -19.84 -13.75
N CYS A 30 7.23 -20.34 -13.78
CA CYS A 30 6.77 -21.31 -12.81
C CYS A 30 7.55 -22.63 -12.99
N GLN A 31 8.10 -23.18 -11.91
CA GLN A 31 8.88 -24.43 -11.96
C GLN A 31 8.02 -25.68 -12.23
N SER A 32 6.70 -25.59 -12.05
CA SER A 32 5.79 -26.73 -12.23
C SER A 32 5.11 -26.78 -13.60
N CYS A 33 4.73 -25.64 -14.17
CA CYS A 33 4.05 -25.60 -15.49
C CYS A 33 4.75 -24.73 -16.54
N GLY A 34 5.88 -24.11 -16.21
CA GLY A 34 6.64 -23.29 -17.16
C GLY A 34 6.01 -21.95 -17.52
N VAL A 35 4.85 -21.60 -16.96
CA VAL A 35 4.17 -20.35 -17.30
C VAL A 35 5.02 -19.13 -16.92
N VAL A 36 5.02 -18.16 -17.83
CA VAL A 36 5.70 -16.87 -17.71
C VAL A 36 4.69 -15.76 -17.48
N GLY A 37 5.15 -14.62 -16.99
CA GLY A 37 4.35 -13.40 -16.89
C GLY A 37 4.19 -12.91 -15.46
N PRO A 38 3.26 -11.98 -15.23
CA PRO A 38 2.98 -11.47 -13.89
C PRO A 38 2.39 -12.57 -13.00
N ASN A 39 2.45 -12.37 -11.68
CA ASN A 39 1.91 -13.31 -10.67
C ASN A 39 2.69 -14.63 -10.51
N LEU A 40 4.01 -14.55 -10.63
CA LEU A 40 4.90 -15.57 -10.10
C LEU A 40 5.25 -15.26 -8.65
N TRP A 41 5.27 -16.30 -7.82
CA TRP A 41 5.44 -16.24 -6.38
C TRP A 41 6.64 -17.07 -5.97
N ALA A 42 7.65 -16.41 -5.42
CA ALA A 42 8.84 -17.04 -4.87
C ALA A 42 8.63 -17.43 -3.41
N CYS A 43 8.98 -18.66 -3.05
CA CYS A 43 8.99 -19.10 -1.66
C CYS A 43 10.07 -18.37 -0.86
N LEU A 44 9.73 -17.93 0.35
CA LEU A 44 10.62 -17.24 1.29
C LEU A 44 11.20 -18.13 2.39
N GLN A 45 10.80 -19.41 2.44
CA GLN A 45 11.37 -20.37 3.37
C GLN A 45 12.88 -20.49 3.13
N ALA A 46 13.65 -20.56 4.22
CA ALA A 46 15.09 -20.80 4.16
C ALA A 46 15.45 -22.00 3.25
N ALA A 47 16.43 -21.81 2.37
CA ALA A 47 16.91 -22.81 1.42
C ALA A 47 15.86 -23.37 0.43
N CYS A 48 14.73 -22.67 0.22
CA CYS A 48 13.73 -23.09 -0.77
C CYS A 48 13.81 -22.21 -2.04
N PRO A 49 14.34 -22.70 -3.18
CA PRO A 49 14.45 -21.93 -4.41
C PRO A 49 13.13 -21.87 -5.22
N TYR A 50 12.02 -22.37 -4.67
CA TYR A 50 10.81 -22.61 -5.44
C TYR A 50 10.14 -21.32 -5.93
N VAL A 51 9.62 -21.37 -7.17
CA VAL A 51 8.79 -20.34 -7.79
C VAL A 51 7.56 -20.99 -8.43
N GLY A 52 6.38 -20.59 -7.95
CA GLY A 52 5.08 -21.08 -8.42
C GLY A 52 4.26 -19.98 -9.09
N CYS A 53 3.35 -20.35 -9.99
CA CYS A 53 2.32 -19.42 -10.47
C CYS A 53 1.19 -19.31 -9.45
N GLY A 54 0.51 -18.16 -9.43
CA GLY A 54 -0.68 -17.96 -8.60
C GLY A 54 -1.99 -18.39 -9.27
N GLU A 55 -3.09 -18.02 -8.64
CA GLU A 55 -4.48 -18.31 -9.05
C GLU A 55 -4.85 -17.90 -10.48
N SER A 56 -4.14 -16.94 -11.08
CA SER A 56 -4.33 -16.60 -12.50
C SER A 56 -3.98 -17.76 -13.46
N PHE A 57 -3.37 -18.82 -12.93
CA PHE A 57 -2.99 -20.03 -13.67
C PHE A 57 -3.42 -21.28 -12.88
N ALA A 58 -2.46 -22.11 -12.44
CA ALA A 58 -2.71 -23.39 -11.76
C ALA A 58 -2.40 -23.33 -10.25
N ASP A 59 -2.13 -22.13 -9.72
CA ASP A 59 -1.91 -21.88 -8.30
C ASP A 59 -0.86 -22.77 -7.62
N HIS A 60 0.22 -23.07 -8.36
CA HIS A 60 1.31 -23.90 -7.90
C HIS A 60 2.03 -23.35 -6.66
N SER A 61 1.98 -22.03 -6.42
CA SER A 61 2.51 -21.44 -5.20
C SER A 61 1.76 -21.92 -3.94
N THR A 62 0.43 -21.99 -4.02
CA THR A 62 -0.42 -22.54 -2.95
C THR A 62 -0.22 -24.05 -2.78
N LEU A 63 -0.18 -24.80 -3.88
CA LEU A 63 0.07 -26.25 -3.83
C LEU A 63 1.42 -26.56 -3.16
N HIS A 64 2.46 -25.82 -3.51
CA HIS A 64 3.77 -25.93 -2.88
C HIS A 64 3.73 -25.59 -1.38
N ALA A 65 3.07 -24.49 -1.01
CA ALA A 65 2.94 -24.06 0.38
C ALA A 65 2.28 -25.14 1.24
N GLN A 66 1.20 -25.76 0.75
CA GLN A 66 0.49 -26.83 1.46
C GLN A 66 1.33 -28.11 1.57
N ALA A 67 1.97 -28.53 0.47
CA ALA A 67 2.75 -29.76 0.41
C ALA A 67 4.04 -29.70 1.24
N LYS A 68 4.70 -28.54 1.28
CA LYS A 68 5.97 -28.34 1.99
C LYS A 68 5.82 -27.67 3.36
N LYS A 69 4.62 -27.19 3.70
CA LYS A 69 4.36 -26.34 4.88
C LYS A 69 5.21 -25.06 4.87
N HIS A 70 5.45 -24.51 3.68
CA HIS A 70 6.16 -23.24 3.51
C HIS A 70 5.14 -22.11 3.45
N ASN A 71 5.03 -21.35 4.54
CA ASN A 71 3.89 -20.46 4.72
C ASN A 71 4.01 -19.12 4.00
N LEU A 72 5.21 -18.72 3.58
CA LEU A 72 5.47 -17.38 3.06
C LEU A 72 5.98 -17.38 1.62
N THR A 73 5.38 -16.55 0.79
CA THR A 73 5.80 -16.27 -0.59
C THR A 73 5.80 -14.79 -0.89
N VAL A 74 6.67 -14.35 -1.82
CA VAL A 74 6.71 -12.99 -2.36
C VAL A 74 6.34 -13.00 -3.83
N ASN A 75 5.47 -12.07 -4.25
CA ASN A 75 5.16 -11.86 -5.65
C ASN A 75 6.34 -11.17 -6.34
N LEU A 76 6.86 -11.77 -7.41
CA LEU A 76 8.05 -11.27 -8.13
C LEU A 76 7.78 -9.99 -8.94
N THR A 77 6.52 -9.62 -9.16
CA THR A 77 6.12 -8.41 -9.88
C THR A 77 5.76 -7.27 -8.93
N THR A 78 5.01 -7.56 -7.87
CA THR A 78 4.45 -6.54 -6.97
C THR A 78 5.17 -6.42 -5.64
N PHE A 79 6.10 -7.35 -5.33
CA PHE A 79 6.81 -7.47 -4.05
C PHE A 79 5.92 -7.68 -2.82
N ARG A 80 4.63 -7.94 -3.03
CA ARG A 80 3.67 -8.29 -1.96
C ARG A 80 4.04 -9.63 -1.36
N VAL A 81 4.02 -9.74 -0.03
CA VAL A 81 4.31 -10.98 0.68
C VAL A 81 3.00 -11.56 1.21
N TRP A 82 2.74 -12.83 0.88
CA TRP A 82 1.54 -13.54 1.31
C TRP A 82 1.89 -14.61 2.33
N CYS A 83 1.07 -14.72 3.37
CA CYS A 83 1.12 -15.83 4.30
C CYS A 83 -0.07 -16.77 4.11
N TYR A 84 0.20 -18.01 3.69
CA TYR A 84 -0.83 -19.03 3.48
C TYR A 84 -1.46 -19.52 4.78
N ALA A 85 -0.71 -19.56 5.88
CA ALA A 85 -1.23 -20.00 7.17
C ALA A 85 -2.06 -18.91 7.88
N CYS A 86 -1.76 -17.63 7.64
CA CYS A 86 -2.54 -16.51 8.19
C CYS A 86 -3.61 -15.99 7.22
N GLU A 87 -3.64 -16.51 6.00
CA GLU A 87 -4.54 -16.11 4.90
C GLU A 87 -4.57 -14.58 4.69
N ARG A 88 -3.41 -13.93 4.82
CA ARG A 88 -3.29 -12.48 4.72
C ARG A 88 -1.95 -12.05 4.12
N GLU A 89 -1.94 -10.84 3.61
CA GLU A 89 -0.71 -10.13 3.25
C GLU A 89 0.06 -9.73 4.51
N VAL A 90 1.39 -9.83 4.44
CA VAL A 90 2.30 -9.52 5.54
C VAL A 90 3.39 -8.58 5.07
N PHE A 91 3.98 -7.79 5.98
CA PHE A 91 4.96 -6.76 5.64
C PHE A 91 6.30 -7.05 6.34
N LEU A 92 7.40 -7.09 5.58
CA LEU A 92 8.73 -7.42 6.11
C LEU A 92 9.33 -6.30 6.98
N ASP A 93 8.95 -5.04 6.75
CA ASP A 93 9.50 -3.87 7.47
C ASP A 93 9.19 -3.86 8.96
N GLN A 94 8.16 -4.59 9.39
CA GLN A 94 7.81 -4.76 10.79
C GLN A 94 8.90 -5.46 11.64
N ARG A 95 9.90 -6.10 11.00
CA ARG A 95 11.07 -6.68 11.68
C ARG A 95 12.10 -5.63 12.14
N ARG A 96 12.09 -4.43 11.54
CA ARG A 96 13.11 -3.39 11.78
C ARG A 96 12.76 -2.41 12.92
N ALA A 97 11.57 -2.50 13.49
CA ALA A 97 11.05 -1.55 14.48
C ALA A 97 11.26 -1.98 15.95
N ALA A 98 12.01 -3.05 16.22
CA ALA A 98 12.38 -3.42 17.59
C ALA A 98 13.81 -2.92 17.91
N PRO A 99 13.98 -1.77 18.59
CA PRO A 99 15.24 -1.47 19.24
C PRO A 99 15.48 -2.47 20.37
N PRO A 100 16.73 -2.87 20.65
CA PRO A 100 17.03 -3.70 21.82
C PRO A 100 16.57 -2.97 23.08
N SER A 101 15.79 -3.67 23.90
CA SER A 101 15.29 -3.20 25.18
C SER A 101 16.44 -2.86 26.13
N ALA A 102 16.72 -1.57 26.29
CA ALA A 102 17.46 -1.03 27.42
C ALA A 102 16.61 0.08 28.08
N PRO A 103 16.34 0.02 29.39
CA PRO A 103 15.53 1.02 30.07
C PRO A 103 16.37 2.27 30.34
N LEU A 104 16.28 3.28 29.48
CA LEU A 104 16.82 4.61 29.77
C LEU A 104 15.77 5.42 30.51
N LYS A 105 16.04 5.66 31.80
CA LYS A 105 15.35 6.62 32.65
C LYS A 105 15.65 8.03 32.13
N PHE A 106 14.62 8.82 31.85
CA PHE A 106 14.76 10.25 31.58
C PHE A 106 14.55 11.03 32.88
N PRO A 107 15.46 11.94 33.29
CA PRO A 107 15.15 12.94 34.29
C PRO A 107 14.44 14.12 33.61
N GLU A 108 13.32 14.56 34.21
CA GLU A 108 12.66 15.82 33.89
C GLU A 108 13.58 17.00 34.19
N GLN A 109 13.73 17.92 33.23
CA GLN A 109 14.11 19.30 33.50
C GLN A 109 13.66 20.19 32.33
N GLY A 110 12.79 21.15 32.65
CA GLY A 110 12.18 22.07 31.69
C GLY A 110 13.00 23.32 31.37
N SER A 111 12.33 24.20 30.61
CA SER A 111 12.65 25.59 30.21
C SER A 111 13.07 25.78 28.73
N PRO A 112 12.94 27.00 28.13
CA PRO A 112 11.89 27.30 27.14
C PRO A 112 12.42 27.70 25.73
N LEU A 113 11.48 27.82 24.77
CA LEU A 113 11.64 28.19 23.35
C LEU A 113 12.55 29.39 23.04
N PRO A 114 13.02 29.47 21.77
CA PRO A 114 12.68 30.66 20.97
C PRO A 114 12.05 30.35 19.59
N SER A 115 11.21 31.29 19.20
CA SER A 115 10.29 31.38 18.06
C SER A 115 10.95 31.64 16.70
N HIS A 116 10.52 30.94 15.64
CA HIS A 116 10.51 31.47 14.27
C HIS A 116 9.28 30.93 13.48
N PRO A 117 8.68 31.72 12.57
CA PRO A 117 7.36 31.45 12.04
C PRO A 117 7.42 30.68 10.71
N LEU A 118 6.87 29.47 10.69
CA LEU A 118 6.44 28.81 9.47
C LEU A 118 4.91 28.74 9.50
N LYS A 119 4.26 29.29 8.47
CA LYS A 119 2.81 29.27 8.31
C LYS A 119 2.31 27.83 8.43
N ALA A 120 1.58 27.58 9.52
CA ALA A 120 0.91 26.33 9.79
C ALA A 120 -0.17 26.10 8.72
N VAL A 121 -0.05 25.00 7.98
CA VAL A 121 -1.19 24.38 7.32
C VAL A 121 -2.01 23.72 8.43
N PRO A 122 -3.30 24.03 8.62
CA PRO A 122 -4.10 23.36 9.63
C PRO A 122 -4.26 21.88 9.24
N VAL A 123 -3.56 21.00 9.95
CA VAL A 123 -3.88 19.58 9.97
C VAL A 123 -5.10 19.45 10.87
N ALA A 124 -6.28 19.40 10.28
CA ALA A 124 -7.49 19.01 10.98
C ALA A 124 -7.36 17.53 11.37
N VAL A 125 -7.04 17.28 12.64
CA VAL A 125 -7.26 15.99 13.29
C VAL A 125 -8.76 15.72 13.28
N ALA A 126 -9.18 14.67 12.58
CA ALA A 126 -10.55 14.19 12.61
C ALA A 126 -10.80 13.51 13.96
N ASP A 127 -11.65 14.15 14.77
CA ASP A 127 -12.29 13.57 15.94
C ASP A 127 -13.41 12.64 15.44
N GLU A 128 -13.43 11.40 15.92
CA GLU A 128 -14.46 10.41 15.58
C GLU A 128 -15.71 10.69 16.42
N GLY A 129 -16.57 11.55 15.89
CA GLY A 129 -17.92 11.79 16.40
C GLY A 129 -18.93 11.76 15.25
N GLU A 130 -19.78 10.74 15.23
CA GLU A 130 -21.01 10.77 14.42
C GLU A 130 -21.91 11.90 14.94
N SER A 131 -21.96 13.00 14.20
CA SER A 131 -23.06 13.96 14.26
C SER A 131 -23.30 14.50 12.86
N GLU A 132 -24.40 14.05 12.23
CA GLU A 132 -24.98 14.72 11.08
C GLU A 132 -25.48 16.09 11.56
N SER A 133 -24.62 17.12 11.49
CA SER A 133 -24.99 18.51 11.77
C SER A 133 -24.54 19.41 10.62
N GLU A 134 -25.44 20.29 10.23
CA GLU A 134 -25.45 21.14 9.04
C GLU A 134 -24.35 22.23 9.01
N ASP A 135 -23.08 21.83 8.93
CA ASP A 135 -21.93 22.74 8.73
C ASP A 135 -21.02 22.25 7.57
N ASP A 136 -21.60 22.04 6.40
CA ASP A 136 -20.89 21.62 5.17
C ASP A 136 -20.16 22.80 4.49
N ASP A 137 -20.32 24.04 4.98
CA ASP A 137 -19.80 25.25 4.32
C ASP A 137 -18.35 25.62 4.73
N LEU A 138 -17.81 25.03 5.79
CA LEU A 138 -16.44 25.33 6.27
C LEU A 138 -15.36 24.39 5.75
N LYS A 139 -15.73 23.28 5.07
CA LYS A 139 -14.72 22.32 4.60
C LYS A 139 -14.05 22.80 3.31
N PRO A 140 -12.71 22.89 3.25
CA PRO A 140 -12.01 23.20 2.00
C PRO A 140 -12.35 22.19 0.91
N ARG A 141 -12.65 22.68 -0.30
CA ARG A 141 -12.86 21.83 -1.49
C ARG A 141 -11.64 20.94 -1.71
N GLY A 142 -11.87 19.75 -2.26
CA GLY A 142 -10.80 18.78 -2.47
C GLY A 142 -10.47 17.91 -1.26
N LEU A 143 -11.00 18.21 -0.07
CA LEU A 143 -10.79 17.40 1.15
C LEU A 143 -11.90 16.37 1.37
N THR A 144 -12.24 15.61 0.33
CA THR A 144 -13.28 14.57 0.36
C THR A 144 -12.65 13.19 0.48
N GLY A 145 -13.09 12.39 1.47
CA GLY A 145 -12.67 11.00 1.63
C GLY A 145 -13.24 10.11 0.53
N MET A 146 -12.45 9.15 0.04
CA MET A 146 -12.93 8.14 -0.92
C MET A 146 -13.22 6.83 -0.19
N LYS A 147 -14.39 6.23 -0.49
CA LYS A 147 -14.78 4.93 0.07
C LYS A 147 -13.79 3.85 -0.37
N ASN A 148 -13.44 2.96 0.55
CA ASN A 148 -12.61 1.81 0.23
C ASN A 148 -13.53 0.67 -0.28
N LEU A 149 -13.34 0.24 -1.53
CA LEU A 149 -14.14 -0.82 -2.17
C LEU A 149 -13.48 -2.21 -2.07
N GLY A 150 -12.55 -2.40 -1.12
CA GLY A 150 -11.77 -3.62 -0.95
C GLY A 150 -10.43 -3.53 -1.70
N ASN A 151 -9.33 -3.63 -0.94
CA ASN A 151 -7.95 -3.44 -1.44
C ASN A 151 -7.70 -2.15 -2.24
N SER A 152 -8.62 -1.17 -2.25
CA SER A 152 -8.52 0.03 -3.09
C SER A 152 -7.71 1.17 -2.48
N CYS A 153 -7.20 1.01 -1.25
CA CYS A 153 -6.52 2.07 -0.51
C CYS A 153 -5.28 2.61 -1.22
N TYR A 154 -4.53 1.75 -1.92
CA TYR A 154 -3.36 2.18 -2.70
C TYR A 154 -3.76 3.14 -3.83
N MET A 155 -4.89 2.86 -4.49
CA MET A 155 -5.41 3.67 -5.57
C MET A 155 -5.99 4.97 -5.02
N ASN A 156 -6.77 4.90 -3.93
CA ASN A 156 -7.31 6.08 -3.26
C ASN A 156 -6.19 7.02 -2.80
N ALA A 157 -5.08 6.49 -2.26
CA ALA A 157 -3.93 7.31 -1.88
C ALA A 157 -3.29 8.01 -3.09
N ALA A 158 -3.09 7.29 -4.20
CA ALA A 158 -2.56 7.88 -5.44
C ALA A 158 -3.50 8.93 -6.03
N LEU A 159 -4.81 8.68 -6.05
CA LEU A 159 -5.83 9.59 -6.55
C LEU A 159 -5.94 10.86 -5.69
N GLN A 160 -5.84 10.77 -4.36
CA GLN A 160 -5.77 11.93 -3.47
C GLN A 160 -4.49 12.76 -3.69
N ALA A 161 -3.35 12.09 -3.92
CA ALA A 161 -2.09 12.78 -4.20
C ALA A 161 -2.17 13.56 -5.52
N LEU A 162 -2.72 12.93 -6.57
CA LEU A 162 -2.91 13.56 -7.87
C LEU A 162 -3.94 14.70 -7.83
N SER A 163 -5.04 14.55 -7.07
CA SER A 163 -6.08 15.57 -6.95
C SER A 163 -5.59 16.81 -6.20
N ASN A 164 -4.56 16.68 -5.36
CA ASN A 164 -3.91 17.79 -4.67
C ASN A 164 -2.68 18.37 -5.41
N CYS A 165 -2.51 18.05 -6.69
CA CYS A 165 -1.51 18.70 -7.55
C CYS A 165 -2.17 19.86 -8.32
N PRO A 166 -2.00 21.14 -7.92
CA PRO A 166 -2.77 22.25 -8.47
C PRO A 166 -2.73 22.38 -10.00
N PRO A 167 -1.56 22.25 -10.68
CA PRO A 167 -1.51 22.33 -12.14
C PRO A 167 -2.33 21.24 -12.83
N LEU A 168 -2.34 20.02 -12.27
CA LEU A 168 -3.06 18.88 -12.82
C LEU A 168 -4.56 19.04 -12.60
N THR A 169 -4.95 19.39 -11.38
CA THR A 169 -6.34 19.59 -10.99
C THR A 169 -6.97 20.72 -11.80
N GLN A 170 -6.28 21.85 -11.95
CA GLN A 170 -6.75 22.97 -12.75
C GLN A 170 -6.91 22.60 -14.23
N PHE A 171 -5.97 21.85 -14.81
CA PHE A 171 -6.10 21.34 -16.18
C PHE A 171 -7.39 20.52 -16.37
N PHE A 172 -7.71 19.62 -15.44
CA PHE A 172 -8.92 18.79 -15.55
C PHE A 172 -10.22 19.54 -15.26
N LEU A 173 -10.18 20.60 -14.43
CA LEU A 173 -11.35 21.45 -14.14
C LEU A 173 -11.64 22.46 -15.25
N GLU A 174 -10.62 23.09 -15.81
CA GLU A 174 -10.79 24.23 -16.74
C GLU A 174 -10.61 23.84 -18.21
N CYS A 175 -9.77 22.85 -18.50
CA CYS A 175 -9.40 22.46 -19.87
C CYS A 175 -10.02 21.12 -20.29
N GLY A 176 -11.19 20.78 -19.75
CA GLY A 176 -11.86 19.50 -19.99
C GLY A 176 -12.05 19.12 -21.46
N GLY A 177 -12.25 20.11 -22.34
CA GLY A 177 -12.38 19.89 -23.79
C GLY A 177 -11.09 19.42 -24.49
N LEU A 178 -9.92 19.60 -23.85
CA LEU A 178 -8.62 19.14 -24.37
C LEU A 178 -8.30 17.71 -23.91
N VAL A 179 -9.10 17.14 -23.00
CA VAL A 179 -8.87 15.80 -22.49
C VAL A 179 -9.13 14.77 -23.59
N ARG A 180 -8.08 14.02 -23.94
CA ARG A 180 -8.17 12.92 -24.90
C ARG A 180 -9.04 11.79 -24.35
N THR A 181 -10.15 11.51 -25.02
CA THR A 181 -11.11 10.47 -24.63
C THR A 181 -11.22 9.33 -25.64
N ASP A 182 -10.44 9.41 -26.72
CA ASP A 182 -10.41 8.47 -27.84
C ASP A 182 -9.79 7.11 -27.48
N LYS A 183 -8.96 7.05 -26.44
CA LYS A 183 -8.26 5.83 -26.04
C LYS A 183 -8.97 5.09 -24.92
N LYS A 184 -9.22 3.80 -25.12
CA LYS A 184 -9.75 2.89 -24.09
C LYS A 184 -8.60 2.24 -23.31
N PRO A 185 -8.73 2.05 -21.98
CA PRO A 185 -9.81 2.57 -21.13
C PRO A 185 -9.67 4.09 -20.99
N ALA A 186 -10.80 4.82 -21.01
CA ALA A 186 -10.83 6.29 -21.04
C ALA A 186 -10.46 6.91 -19.68
N LEU A 187 -9.25 6.62 -19.19
CA LEU A 187 -8.77 6.97 -17.85
C LEU A 187 -8.82 8.47 -17.60
N CYS A 188 -8.43 9.28 -18.58
CA CYS A 188 -8.46 10.73 -18.44
C CYS A 188 -9.89 11.25 -18.26
N LYS A 189 -10.88 10.64 -18.92
CA LYS A 189 -12.30 10.98 -18.75
C LYS A 189 -12.81 10.58 -17.36
N SER A 190 -12.46 9.39 -16.90
CA SER A 190 -12.83 8.93 -15.55
C SER A 190 -12.19 9.78 -14.45
N TYR A 191 -10.91 10.11 -14.61
CA TYR A 191 -10.19 10.98 -13.68
C TYR A 191 -10.74 12.40 -13.68
N GLN A 192 -11.06 12.96 -14.86
CA GLN A 192 -11.74 14.24 -14.97
C GLN A 192 -13.04 14.26 -14.17
N LYS A 193 -13.90 13.24 -14.33
CA LYS A 193 -15.16 13.13 -13.59
C LYS A 193 -14.92 13.08 -12.08
N LEU A 194 -13.94 12.28 -11.65
CA LEU A 194 -13.57 12.19 -10.24
C LEU A 194 -13.09 13.53 -9.69
N VAL A 195 -12.17 14.21 -10.37
CA VAL A 195 -11.65 15.52 -9.96
C VAL A 195 -12.79 16.54 -9.88
N SER A 196 -13.71 16.50 -10.84
CA SER A 196 -14.92 17.31 -10.80
C SER A 196 -15.75 17.02 -9.56
N GLU A 197 -16.01 15.77 -9.19
CA GLU A 197 -16.78 15.44 -7.98
C GLU A 197 -16.05 15.79 -6.68
N VAL A 198 -14.72 15.69 -6.65
CA VAL A 198 -13.89 15.97 -5.47
C VAL A 198 -13.70 17.48 -5.24
N TRP A 199 -13.62 18.27 -6.32
CA TRP A 199 -13.29 19.70 -6.28
C TRP A 199 -14.44 20.65 -6.66
N HIS A 200 -15.54 20.18 -7.25
CA HIS A 200 -16.74 21.00 -7.39
C HIS A 200 -17.56 21.00 -6.08
N LYS A 201 -18.14 22.18 -5.79
CA LYS A 201 -19.21 22.30 -4.78
C LYS A 201 -20.49 21.64 -5.32
N LYS A 202 -21.25 21.02 -4.40
CA LYS A 202 -22.64 20.58 -4.55
C LYS A 202 -23.52 21.69 -5.13
#